data_AF-A0A7W0WMS7-F1
#
_entry.id   AF-A0A7W0WMS7-F1
#
_cell.length_a   1.000
_cell.length_b   1.000
_cell.length_c   1.000
_cell.angle_alpha   90.00
_cell.angle_beta   90.00
_cell.angle_gamma   90.00
#
_symmetry.space_group_name_H-M   'P 1'
#
loop_
_entity.id
_entity.type
_entity.pdbx_description
1 polymer ?
#
loop_
_entity_poly.entity_id
_entity_poly.type
_entity_poly.pdbx_seq_one_letter_code
_entity_poly.pdbx_strand_id
1 'polypeptide(L)'
;MAGHVFHPGHQELHGITVVLETRGPRTYVGRFDSQDERGVHMHDVGVYDDAAAGASKDEFLRRCDKFGIRPEHRDLLVPAADVSSIHRLVDVLR
;
A
#
# COMPACT_ATOMS: atom_id res chain seq x y z
N MET A 1 -6.52 16.17 24.22
CA MET A 1 -7.36 16.45 23.05
C MET A 1 -6.47 16.38 21.83
N ALA A 2 -6.55 15.32 21.04
CA ALA A 2 -5.82 15.24 19.77
C ALA A 2 -6.54 16.15 18.77
N GLY A 3 -5.84 17.18 18.29
CA GLY A 3 -6.37 18.09 17.28
C GLY A 3 -6.53 17.34 15.96
N HIS A 4 -7.76 16.96 15.63
CA HIS A 4 -8.10 16.52 14.29
C HIS A 4 -8.04 17.74 13.37
N VAL A 5 -6.97 17.84 12.60
CA VAL A 5 -6.93 18.77 11.47
C VAL A 5 -7.78 18.17 10.36
N PHE A 6 -9.01 18.67 10.23
CA PHE A 6 -9.85 18.40 9.06
C PHE A 6 -9.31 19.20 7.88
N HIS A 7 -8.86 18.50 6.84
CA HIS A 7 -8.57 19.12 5.54
C HIS A 7 -9.66 18.71 4.54
N PRO A 8 -10.41 19.65 3.94
CA PRO A 8 -11.29 19.34 2.83
C PRO A 8 -10.41 18.90 1.63
N GLY A 9 -10.39 17.60 1.33
CA GLY A 9 -9.66 17.04 0.19
C GLY A 9 -8.79 15.81 0.48
N HIS A 10 -8.63 15.39 1.75
CA HIS A 10 -7.87 14.18 2.04
C HIS A 10 -8.79 12.95 1.95
N GLN A 11 -8.43 12.05 1.04
CA GLN A 11 -9.04 10.74 0.94
C GLN A 11 -8.78 9.97 2.25
N GLU A 12 -9.72 9.12 2.67
CA GLU A 12 -9.70 8.44 3.98
C GLU A 12 -8.37 7.74 4.30
N LEU A 13 -7.68 7.26 3.26
CA LEU A 13 -6.43 6.52 3.38
C LEU A 13 -5.16 7.40 3.33
N HIS A 14 -5.26 8.72 3.15
CA HIS A 14 -4.08 9.58 2.99
C HIS A 14 -3.11 9.46 4.18
N GLY A 15 -1.85 9.15 3.87
CA GLY A 15 -0.77 8.92 4.83
C GLY A 15 -0.81 7.56 5.52
N ILE A 16 -1.83 6.73 5.29
CA ILE A 16 -1.97 5.40 5.89
C ILE A 16 -1.15 4.37 5.12
N THR A 17 -0.50 3.47 5.85
CA THR A 17 0.14 2.29 5.24
C THR A 17 -0.93 1.32 4.74
N VAL A 18 -0.96 1.10 3.44
CA VAL A 18 -1.92 0.24 2.76
C VAL A 18 -1.24 -0.95 2.10
N VAL A 19 -2.00 -2.03 1.96
CA VAL A 19 -1.76 -3.13 1.04
C VAL A 19 -2.62 -2.86 -0.20
N LEU A 20 -1.97 -2.75 -1.35
CA LEU A 20 -2.63 -2.65 -2.65
C LEU A 20 -2.40 -3.95 -3.39
N GLU A 21 -3.48 -4.69 -3.63
CA GLU A 21 -3.43 -5.88 -4.47
C GLU A 21 -3.68 -5.49 -5.92
N THR A 22 -2.97 -6.18 -6.82
CA THR A 22 -3.21 -6.04 -8.25
C THR A 22 -3.93 -7.24 -8.82
N ARG A 23 -4.39 -7.11 -10.06
CA ARG A 23 -4.88 -8.22 -10.88
C ARG A 23 -3.75 -9.13 -11.39
N GLY A 24 -2.50 -8.70 -11.26
CA GLY A 24 -1.30 -9.46 -11.59
C GLY A 24 -0.68 -10.15 -10.37
N PRO A 25 0.56 -10.66 -10.49
CA PRO A 25 1.22 -11.40 -9.40
C PRO A 25 1.76 -10.49 -8.28
N ARG A 26 1.56 -9.17 -8.38
CA ARG A 26 2.18 -8.20 -7.48
C ARG A 26 1.22 -7.68 -6.42
N THR A 27 1.77 -7.49 -5.23
CA THR A 27 1.15 -6.77 -4.13
C THR A 27 2.10 -5.67 -3.67
N TYR A 28 1.57 -4.48 -3.45
CA TYR A 28 2.35 -3.32 -3.02
C TYR A 28 2.00 -2.96 -1.59
N VAL A 29 3.00 -2.58 -0.80
CA VAL A 29 2.80 -2.05 0.55
C VAL A 29 3.55 -0.74 0.67
N GLY A 30 2.84 0.33 1.02
CA GLY A 30 3.37 1.69 1.03
C GLY A 30 2.42 2.67 1.70
N ARG A 31 2.82 3.93 1.83
CA ARG A 31 1.94 5.00 2.30
C ARG A 31 1.07 5.46 1.15
N PHE A 32 -0.25 5.41 1.32
CA PHE A 32 -1.18 5.96 0.36
C PHE A 32 -1.07 7.48 0.33
N ASP A 33 -0.93 8.07 -0.85
CA ASP A 33 -0.97 9.53 -1.03
C ASP A 33 -2.32 9.95 -1.60
N SER A 34 -2.63 9.52 -2.81
CA SER A 34 -3.83 9.95 -3.53
C SER A 34 -4.27 8.90 -4.55
N GLN A 35 -5.54 8.99 -4.95
CA GLN A 35 -6.07 8.22 -6.07
C GLN A 35 -6.78 9.15 -7.06
N ASP A 36 -6.44 9.00 -8.34
CA ASP A 36 -7.03 9.72 -9.46
C ASP A 36 -7.36 8.76 -10.63
N GLU A 37 -7.73 9.30 -11.78
CA GLU A 37 -8.07 8.53 -12.98
C GLU A 37 -6.91 7.69 -13.53
N ARG A 38 -5.66 8.09 -13.25
CA ARG A 38 -4.46 7.36 -13.67
C ARG A 38 -4.21 6.16 -12.76
N GLY A 39 -4.53 6.28 -11.47
CA GLY A 39 -4.39 5.20 -10.51
C GLY A 39 -4.09 5.67 -9.09
N VAL A 40 -3.38 4.83 -8.35
CA VAL A 40 -3.05 5.06 -6.93
C VAL A 40 -1.60 5.49 -6.81
N HIS A 41 -1.39 6.66 -6.22
CA HIS A 41 -0.08 7.19 -5.88
C HIS A 41 0.31 6.76 -4.46
N MET A 42 1.51 6.22 -4.33
CA MET A 42 2.04 5.71 -3.07
C MET A 42 3.49 6.14 -2.85
N HIS A 43 3.87 6.30 -1.59
CA HIS A 43 5.24 6.58 -1.16
C HIS A 43 5.84 5.41 -0.38
N ASP A 44 7.18 5.31 -0.40
CA ASP A 44 7.97 4.34 0.35
C ASP A 44 7.49 2.89 0.15
N VAL A 45 7.35 2.48 -1.12
CA VAL A 45 6.67 1.24 -1.50
C VAL A 45 7.64 0.06 -1.54
N GLY A 46 7.30 -1.00 -0.80
CA GLY A 46 7.86 -2.34 -0.95
C GLY A 46 6.98 -3.21 -1.85
N VAL A 47 7.60 -4.13 -2.58
CA VAL A 47 6.91 -4.96 -3.56
C VAL A 47 6.98 -6.43 -3.14
N TYR A 48 5.84 -7.10 -3.19
CA TYR A 48 5.75 -8.54 -3.21
C TYR A 48 5.42 -8.99 -4.62
N ASP A 49 6.15 -9.98 -5.13
CA ASP A 49 5.92 -10.60 -6.43
C ASP A 49 5.82 -12.11 -6.24
N ASP A 50 4.61 -12.66 -6.35
CA ASP A 50 4.33 -14.09 -6.11
C ASP A 50 5.13 -15.00 -7.06
N ALA A 51 5.47 -14.52 -8.25
CA ALA A 51 6.23 -15.29 -9.23
C ALA A 51 7.74 -15.37 -8.91
N ALA A 52 8.25 -14.46 -8.07
CA ALA A 52 9.68 -14.35 -7.75
C ALA A 52 10.00 -14.54 -6.27
N ALA A 53 9.00 -14.49 -5.39
CA ALA A 53 9.20 -14.53 -3.96
C ALA A 53 9.53 -15.95 -3.46
N GLY A 54 10.59 -16.05 -2.67
CA GLY A 54 10.90 -17.27 -1.89
C GLY A 54 10.09 -17.40 -0.59
N ALA A 55 9.24 -16.41 -0.28
CA ALA A 55 8.40 -16.35 0.92
C ALA A 55 6.94 -16.08 0.52
N SER A 56 5.99 -16.42 1.39
CA SER A 56 4.56 -16.16 1.13
C SER A 56 4.21 -14.68 1.30
N LYS A 57 3.11 -14.25 0.67
CA LYS A 57 2.56 -12.90 0.84
C LYS A 57 2.33 -12.58 2.32
N ASP A 58 1.75 -13.50 3.08
CA ASP A 58 1.49 -13.32 4.51
C ASP A 58 2.76 -13.08 5.32
N GLU A 59 3.86 -13.79 5.01
CA GLU A 59 5.15 -13.56 5.67
C GLU A 59 5.68 -12.17 5.35
N PHE A 60 5.60 -11.76 4.08
CA PHE A 60 5.98 -10.42 3.66
C PHE A 60 5.18 -9.34 4.40
N LEU A 61 3.85 -9.45 4.46
CA LEU A 61 2.97 -8.49 5.15
C LEU A 61 3.28 -8.40 6.65
N ARG A 62 3.47 -9.53 7.34
CA ARG A 62 3.85 -9.55 8.76
C ARG A 62 5.20 -8.90 9.01
N ARG A 63 6.15 -9.02 8.08
CA ARG A 63 7.45 -8.35 8.19
C ARG A 63 7.32 -6.84 8.02
N CYS A 64 6.51 -6.38 7.06
CA CYS A 64 6.23 -4.95 6.88
C CYS A 64 5.58 -4.33 8.12
N ASP A 65 4.62 -5.02 8.75
CA ASP A 65 3.98 -4.55 9.98
C ASP A 65 4.95 -4.52 11.17
N LYS A 66 5.77 -5.57 11.33
CA LYS A 66 6.69 -5.69 12.46
C LYS A 66 7.91 -4.77 12.38
N PHE A 67 8.49 -4.63 11.19
CA PHE A 67 9.80 -3.98 11.01
C PHE A 67 9.74 -2.69 10.19
N GLY A 68 8.56 -2.34 9.67
CA GLY A 68 8.42 -1.31 8.66
C GLY A 68 8.70 -1.84 7.24
N ILE A 69 8.38 -1.01 6.26
CA ILE A 69 8.54 -1.32 4.85
C ILE A 69 10.00 -1.07 4.48
N ARG A 70 10.60 -2.00 3.73
CA ARG A 70 11.85 -1.76 3.02
C ARG A 70 11.49 -1.24 1.62
N PRO A 71 11.64 0.06 1.32
CA PRO A 71 11.17 0.59 0.06
C PRO A 71 12.06 0.17 -1.10
N GLU A 72 11.44 -0.31 -2.17
CA GLU A 72 12.05 -0.49 -3.48
C GLU A 72 11.78 0.71 -4.39
N HIS A 73 10.64 1.37 -4.17
CA HIS A 73 10.26 2.60 -4.86
C HIS A 73 10.01 3.70 -3.83
N ARG A 74 10.63 4.86 -4.04
CA ARG A 74 10.32 6.05 -3.24
C ARG A 74 8.91 6.55 -3.54
N ASP A 75 8.56 6.60 -4.82
CA ASP A 75 7.27 7.05 -5.35
C ASP A 75 6.82 6.06 -6.42
N LEU A 76 5.56 5.63 -6.37
CA LEU A 76 4.99 4.69 -7.32
C LEU A 76 3.54 5.07 -7.66
N LEU A 77 3.22 5.05 -8.95
CA LEU A 77 1.85 5.08 -9.45
C LEU A 77 1.46 3.67 -9.91
N VAL A 78 0.48 3.06 -9.26
CA VAL A 78 -0.12 1.79 -9.72
C VAL A 78 -1.32 2.12 -10.61
N PRO A 79 -1.33 1.72 -11.90
CA PRO A 79 -2.42 2.05 -12.82
C PRO A 79 -3.78 1.58 -12.33
N ALA A 80 -4.83 2.40 -12.49
CA ALA A 80 -6.18 2.07 -12.05
C ALA A 80 -6.71 0.74 -12.62
N ALA A 81 -6.29 0.39 -13.85
CA ALA A 81 -6.67 -0.85 -14.51
C ALA A 81 -6.09 -2.11 -13.85
N ASP A 82 -4.99 -1.97 -13.10
CA ASP A 82 -4.28 -3.06 -12.44
C ASP A 82 -4.71 -3.24 -10.99
N VAL A 83 -5.27 -2.22 -10.35
CA VAL A 83 -5.72 -2.27 -8.95
C VAL A 83 -6.91 -3.23 -8.82
N SER A 84 -6.82 -4.16 -7.86
CA SER A 84 -7.93 -5.04 -7.49
C SER A 84 -8.54 -4.65 -6.14
N SER A 85 -7.72 -4.31 -5.15
CA SER A 85 -8.18 -3.90 -3.82
C SER A 85 -7.16 -3.00 -3.13
N ILE A 86 -7.63 -2.19 -2.16
CA ILE A 86 -6.79 -1.38 -1.28
C ILE A 86 -7.32 -1.53 0.14
N HIS A 87 -6.46 -1.98 1.04
CA HIS A 87 -6.80 -2.18 2.45
C HIS A 87 -5.71 -1.59 3.35
N ARG A 88 -6.05 -1.12 4.55
CA ARG A 88 -5.03 -0.76 5.54
C ARG A 88 -4.26 -2.02 5.91
N LEU A 89 -2.93 -1.93 6.04
CA LEU A 89 -2.10 -3.10 6.40
C LEU A 89 -2.58 -3.77 7.69
N VAL A 90 -2.98 -2.97 8.68
CA VAL A 90 -3.47 -3.47 9.97
C VAL A 90 -4.77 -4.27 9.86
N ASP A 91 -5.61 -4.00 8.85
CA ASP A 91 -6.88 -4.72 8.68
C ASP A 91 -6.67 -6.07 7.98
N VAL A 92 -5.64 -6.19 7.15
CA VAL A 92 -5.32 -7.44 6.44
C VAL A 92 -4.72 -8.49 7.37
N LEU A 93 -4.06 -8.06 8.44
CA LEU A 93 -3.37 -8.94 9.39
C LEU A 93 -4.23 -9.41 10.57
N ARG A 94 -5.46 -8.89 10.69
CA ARG A 94 -6.38 -9.17 11.80
C ARG A 94 -7.33 -10.32 11.53
#